data_AF-A0A179VGD9-F1
#
_entry.id   AF-A0A179VGD9-F1
#
_cell.length_a   1.000
_cell.length_b   1.000
_cell.length_c   1.000
_cell.angle_alpha   90.00
_cell.angle_beta   90.00
_cell.angle_gamma   90.00
#
_symmetry.space_group_name_H-M   'P 1'
#
loop_
_entity.id
_entity.type
_entity.pdbx_description
1 polymer ?
#
loop_
_entity_poly.entity_id
_entity_poly.type
_entity_poly.pdbx_seq_one_letter_code
_entity_poly.pdbx_strand_id
1 'polypeptide(L)'
;MAALADQADVEARLRRDLTADEVEWLPGVLDEASALVSAYCGDRAFDPVPDRVRIVTSRVAARALTGRTDSATAITNAAHVFSQTVTLNADAANGGVWLTKADKLALHRWAVSGKAFSVDISGR
;
A
#
# COMPACT_ATOMS: atom_id res chain seq x y z
N MET A 1 10.98 8.35 -8.39
CA MET A 1 11.52 6.98 -8.18
C MET A 1 10.93 6.10 -9.27
N ALA A 2 11.56 5.00 -9.68
CA ALA A 2 10.88 4.07 -10.61
C ALA A 2 9.87 3.24 -9.80
N ALA A 3 8.61 3.18 -10.26
CA ALA A 3 7.59 2.37 -9.60
C ALA A 3 7.94 0.88 -9.69
N LEU A 4 7.77 0.15 -8.58
CA LEU A 4 8.07 -1.29 -8.49
C LEU A 4 6.92 -2.18 -8.99
N ALA A 5 5.78 -1.58 -9.34
CA ALA A 5 4.61 -2.21 -9.93
C ALA A 5 3.91 -1.19 -10.83
N ASP A 6 3.03 -1.67 -11.70
CA ASP A 6 2.26 -0.83 -12.63
C ASP A 6 0.74 -0.88 -12.38
N GLN A 7 -0.03 -0.17 -13.21
CA GLN A 7 -1.49 -0.15 -13.14
C GLN A 7 -2.11 -1.54 -13.31
N ALA A 8 -1.64 -2.32 -14.28
CA ALA A 8 -2.18 -3.64 -14.56
C ALA A 8 -1.98 -4.60 -13.37
N ASP A 9 -0.85 -4.47 -12.66
CA ASP A 9 -0.62 -5.20 -11.42
C ASP A 9 -1.67 -4.86 -10.35
N VAL A 10 -2.00 -3.58 -10.19
CA VAL A 10 -2.98 -3.09 -9.20
C VAL A 10 -4.40 -3.51 -9.56
N GLU A 11 -4.81 -3.35 -10.82
CA GLU A 11 -6.11 -3.82 -11.34
C GLU A 11 -6.25 -5.34 -11.15
N ALA A 12 -5.19 -6.11 -11.42
CA ALA A 12 -5.18 -7.54 -11.17
C ALA A 12 -5.31 -7.90 -9.67
N ARG A 13 -4.96 -7.00 -8.74
CA ARG A 13 -5.23 -7.21 -7.29
C ARG A 13 -6.68 -6.86 -6.94
N LEU A 14 -7.21 -5.80 -7.52
CA LEU A 14 -8.59 -5.34 -7.31
C LEU A 14 -9.63 -6.21 -8.02
N ARG A 15 -9.21 -6.98 -9.04
CA ARG A 15 -10.07 -7.80 -9.92
C ARG A 15 -11.11 -6.98 -10.66
N ARG A 16 -10.76 -5.73 -10.98
CA ARG A 16 -11.51 -4.78 -11.77
C ARG A 16 -10.57 -3.71 -12.29
N ASP A 17 -11.00 -3.01 -13.32
CA ASP A 17 -10.33 -1.81 -13.80
C ASP A 17 -10.42 -0.70 -12.74
N LEU A 18 -9.46 0.23 -12.77
CA LEU A 18 -9.50 1.43 -11.95
C LEU A 18 -10.59 2.39 -12.43
N THR A 19 -11.22 3.09 -11.50
CA THR A 19 -12.09 4.23 -11.84
C THR A 19 -11.26 5.41 -12.33
N ALA A 20 -11.89 6.40 -12.99
CA ALA A 20 -11.19 7.60 -13.45
C ALA A 20 -10.47 8.33 -12.31
N ASP A 21 -11.13 8.46 -11.15
CA ASP A 21 -10.53 9.06 -9.97
C ASP A 21 -9.33 8.24 -9.49
N GLU A 22 -9.45 6.91 -9.39
CA GLU A 22 -8.35 6.04 -8.96
C GLU A 22 -7.14 6.11 -9.90
N VAL A 23 -7.36 6.24 -11.22
CA VAL A 23 -6.29 6.45 -12.20
C VAL A 23 -5.54 7.76 -11.94
N GLU A 24 -6.25 8.83 -11.55
CA GLU A 24 -5.63 10.11 -11.21
C GLU A 24 -4.71 10.00 -9.97
N TRP A 25 -5.12 9.22 -8.96
CA TRP A 25 -4.36 9.05 -7.72
C TRP A 25 -3.25 7.98 -7.81
N LEU A 26 -3.38 7.03 -8.72
CA LEU A 26 -2.51 5.86 -8.81
C LEU A 26 -1.01 6.20 -8.81
N PRO A 27 -0.50 7.21 -9.55
CA PRO A 27 0.92 7.52 -9.58
C PRO A 27 1.50 7.83 -8.19
N GLY A 28 0.81 8.65 -7.40
CA GLY A 28 1.25 9.00 -6.04
C GLY A 28 1.24 7.79 -5.10
N VAL A 29 0.18 6.97 -5.19
CA VAL A 29 0.07 5.73 -4.41
C VAL A 29 1.18 4.73 -4.76
N LEU A 30 1.52 4.60 -6.05
CA LEU A 30 2.62 3.73 -6.49
C LEU A 30 3.99 4.25 -6.06
N ASP A 31 4.20 5.57 -6.05
CA ASP A 31 5.44 6.17 -5.54
C ASP A 31 5.63 5.87 -4.06
N GLU A 32 4.59 6.06 -3.24
CA GLU A 32 4.62 5.76 -1.81
C GLU A 32 4.79 4.26 -1.52
N ALA A 33 4.04 3.41 -2.23
CA ALA A 33 4.16 1.96 -2.09
C ALA A 33 5.57 1.49 -2.46
N SER A 34 6.14 2.05 -3.52
CA SER A 34 7.50 1.73 -3.98
C SER A 34 8.56 2.21 -3.00
N ALA A 35 8.39 3.41 -2.43
CA ALA A 35 9.26 3.94 -1.39
C ALA A 35 9.23 3.07 -0.13
N LEU A 36 8.04 2.69 0.34
CA LEU A 36 7.88 1.81 1.50
C LEU A 36 8.54 0.44 1.28
N VAL A 37 8.28 -0.20 0.13
CA VAL A 37 8.86 -1.51 -0.19
C VAL A 37 10.37 -1.41 -0.37
N SER A 38 10.88 -0.36 -1.00
CA SER A 38 12.33 -0.17 -1.19
C SER A 38 13.03 0.09 0.12
N ALA A 39 12.50 0.96 0.98
CA ALA A 39 13.06 1.22 2.30
C ALA A 39 13.13 -0.08 3.13
N TYR A 40 12.06 -0.89 3.09
CA TYR A 40 12.05 -2.20 3.73
C TYR A 40 13.13 -3.15 3.17
N CYS A 41 13.40 -3.07 1.86
CA CYS A 41 14.42 -3.85 1.16
C CYS A 41 15.84 -3.21 1.19
N GLY A 42 16.01 -2.10 1.90
CA GLY A 42 17.29 -1.40 2.04
C GLY A 42 17.71 -0.60 0.82
N ASP A 43 16.75 0.04 0.16
CA ASP A 43 16.95 1.00 -0.95
C ASP A 43 17.77 0.46 -2.12
N ARG A 44 17.78 -0.87 -2.28
CA ARG A 44 18.46 -1.52 -3.41
C ARG A 44 17.69 -1.30 -4.69
N ALA A 45 18.42 -1.11 -5.79
CA ALA A 45 17.84 -1.14 -7.11
C ALA A 45 17.41 -2.57 -7.49
N PHE A 46 16.27 -2.68 -8.16
CA PHE A 46 15.76 -3.93 -8.71
C PHE A 46 15.61 -3.79 -10.23
N ASP A 47 16.45 -4.50 -10.98
CA ASP A 47 16.35 -4.57 -12.43
C ASP A 47 16.81 -5.96 -12.93
N PRO A 48 15.90 -6.84 -13.38
CA PRO A 48 14.44 -6.66 -13.39
C PRO A 48 13.84 -6.70 -11.98
N VAL A 49 12.63 -6.15 -11.80
CA VAL A 49 11.90 -6.21 -10.53
C VAL A 49 11.46 -7.65 -10.23
N PRO A 50 11.87 -8.26 -9.09
CA PRO A 50 11.43 -9.60 -8.73
C PRO A 50 9.92 -9.68 -8.51
N ASP A 51 9.29 -10.79 -8.92
CA ASP A 51 7.84 -10.98 -8.80
C ASP A 51 7.29 -10.71 -7.40
N ARG A 52 7.99 -11.17 -6.36
CA ARG A 52 7.55 -10.96 -4.97
C ARG A 52 7.53 -9.47 -4.58
N VAL A 53 8.49 -8.69 -5.09
CA VAL A 53 8.56 -7.24 -4.85
C VAL A 53 7.42 -6.54 -5.57
N ARG A 54 7.19 -6.87 -6.85
CA ARG A 54 6.07 -6.36 -7.65
C ARG A 54 4.71 -6.69 -7.02
N ILE A 55 4.49 -7.96 -6.64
CA ILE A 55 3.24 -8.43 -6.01
C ILE A 55 2.96 -7.71 -4.69
N VAL A 56 3.99 -7.49 -3.86
CA VAL A 56 3.80 -6.79 -2.59
C VAL A 56 3.51 -5.30 -2.83
N THR A 57 4.25 -4.66 -3.74
CA THR A 57 4.02 -3.24 -4.08
C THR A 57 2.60 -3.02 -4.59
N SER A 58 2.12 -3.85 -5.52
CA SER A 58 0.73 -3.73 -6.03
C SER A 58 -0.33 -4.02 -4.97
N ARG A 59 -0.07 -4.94 -4.03
CA ARG A 59 -0.97 -5.18 -2.88
C ARG A 59 -1.05 -4.00 -1.93
N VAL A 60 0.07 -3.33 -1.68
CA VAL A 60 0.11 -2.13 -0.84
C VAL A 60 -0.66 -1.01 -1.52
N ALA A 61 -0.42 -0.77 -2.81
CA ALA A 61 -1.13 0.24 -3.59
C ALA A 61 -2.65 -0.02 -3.66
N ALA A 62 -3.05 -1.25 -3.99
CA ALA A 62 -4.47 -1.62 -4.03
C ALA A 62 -5.17 -1.42 -2.68
N ARG A 63 -4.48 -1.72 -1.57
CA ARG A 63 -5.04 -1.53 -0.22
C ARG A 63 -5.19 -0.05 0.14
N ALA A 64 -4.22 0.79 -0.22
CA ALA A 64 -4.29 2.23 -0.02
C ALA A 64 -5.46 2.85 -0.78
N LEU A 65 -5.66 2.46 -2.05
CA LEU A 65 -6.79 2.88 -2.87
C LEU A 65 -8.14 2.47 -2.24
N THR A 66 -8.30 1.21 -1.83
CA THR A 66 -9.55 0.75 -1.19
C THR A 66 -9.82 1.45 0.15
N GLY A 67 -8.80 1.61 0.99
CA GLY A 67 -8.93 2.28 2.28
C GLY A 67 -9.40 3.73 2.15
N ARG A 68 -8.96 4.42 1.09
CA ARG A 68 -9.41 5.79 0.79
C ARG A 68 -10.89 5.85 0.40
N THR A 69 -11.35 4.92 -0.44
CA THR A 69 -12.75 4.79 -0.81
C THR A 69 -13.62 4.51 0.41
N ASP A 70 -13.20 3.59 1.27
CA ASP A 70 -13.93 3.23 2.48
C ASP A 70 -13.94 4.35 3.54
N SER A 71 -12.88 5.15 3.66
CA SER A 71 -12.86 6.30 4.58
C SER A 71 -13.84 7.40 4.17
N ALA A 72 -14.10 7.58 2.87
CA ALA A 72 -15.19 8.46 2.40
C ALA A 72 -16.57 7.95 2.84
N THR A 73 -16.77 6.63 2.91
CA THR A 73 -18.00 5.96 3.37
C THR A 73 -18.09 5.76 4.89
N ALA A 74 -16.95 5.73 5.59
CA ALA A 74 -16.87 5.50 7.04
C ALA A 74 -17.26 6.74 7.86
N ILE A 75 -17.11 7.94 7.31
CA ILE A 75 -17.64 9.19 7.91
C ILE A 75 -19.18 9.10 8.05
N THR A 76 -19.85 8.27 7.26
CA THR A 76 -21.31 8.07 7.32
C THR A 76 -21.77 6.92 8.23
N ASN A 77 -20.88 5.99 8.60
CA ASN A 77 -21.25 4.75 9.31
C ASN A 77 -20.75 4.65 10.77
N ALA A 78 -20.14 5.70 11.32
CA ALA A 78 -19.74 5.75 12.74
C ALA A 78 -20.93 5.96 13.70
N ALA A 79 -22.06 5.31 13.43
CA ALA A 79 -23.14 5.07 14.37
C ALA A 79 -23.44 3.56 14.40
N HIS A 80 -23.34 2.99 15.60
CA HIS A 80 -23.74 1.62 16.00
C HIS A 80 -22.70 0.46 15.93
N VAL A 81 -22.08 0.24 17.10
CA VAL A 81 -21.92 -1.06 17.79
C VAL A 81 -21.26 -2.17 16.96
N PHE A 82 -19.93 -2.19 16.91
CA PHE A 82 -19.06 -3.38 17.07
C PHE A 82 -17.60 -2.94 16.97
N SER A 83 -16.96 -2.64 18.11
CA SER A 83 -15.53 -2.30 18.14
C SER A 83 -14.71 -3.59 18.14
N GLN A 84 -14.30 -4.05 16.96
CA GLN A 84 -13.15 -4.95 16.86
C GLN A 84 -11.91 -4.07 16.95
N THR A 85 -11.12 -4.21 18.01
CA THR A 85 -9.83 -3.50 18.15
C THR A 85 -8.82 -4.08 17.15
N VAL A 86 -9.00 -3.78 15.87
CA VAL A 86 -7.91 -3.78 14.92
C VAL A 86 -7.05 -2.60 15.34
N THR A 87 -5.80 -2.83 15.71
CA THR A 87 -4.81 -1.76 15.88
C THR A 87 -4.55 -1.17 14.50
N LEU A 88 -5.48 -0.35 14.03
CA LEU A 88 -5.32 0.52 12.88
C LEU A 88 -4.27 1.53 13.31
N ASN A 89 -3.04 1.38 12.80
CA ASN A 89 -2.10 2.49 12.84
C ASN A 89 -2.83 3.71 12.27
N ALA A 90 -2.72 4.89 12.89
CA ALA A 90 -3.46 6.09 12.48
C ALA A 90 -3.29 6.42 10.98
N ASP A 91 -2.14 6.04 10.41
CA ASP A 91 -1.80 6.08 8.99
C ASP A 91 -2.72 5.21 8.10
N ALA A 92 -3.06 4.01 8.56
CA ALA A 92 -3.93 3.06 7.85
C ALA A 92 -5.39 3.52 7.79
N ALA A 93 -5.84 4.39 8.71
CA ALA A 93 -7.20 4.93 8.74
C ALA A 93 -7.42 6.04 7.69
N ASN A 94 -6.34 6.68 7.21
CA ASN A 94 -6.39 7.72 6.17
C ASN A 94 -6.02 7.21 4.76
N GLY A 95 -5.96 5.88 4.57
CA GLY A 95 -5.58 5.28 3.29
C GLY A 95 -4.07 5.22 3.06
N GLY A 96 -3.25 5.38 4.09
CA GLY A 96 -1.78 5.31 3.97
C GLY A 96 -1.23 3.93 3.64
N VAL A 97 0.00 3.90 3.13
CA VAL A 97 0.68 2.65 2.72
C VAL A 97 1.31 1.95 3.92
N TRP A 98 1.11 0.64 4.03
CA TRP A 98 1.70 -0.16 5.11
C TRP A 98 1.95 -1.61 4.69
N LEU A 99 2.94 -2.25 5.34
CA LEU A 99 3.26 -3.66 5.11
C LEU A 99 2.59 -4.57 6.14
N THR A 100 1.82 -5.55 5.67
CA THR A 100 1.31 -6.62 6.54
C THR A 100 2.43 -7.56 6.98
N LYS A 101 2.13 -8.42 7.96
CA LYS A 101 3.03 -9.52 8.33
C LYS A 101 3.34 -10.45 7.14
N ALA A 102 2.35 -10.70 6.28
CA ALA A 102 2.53 -11.53 5.09
C ALA A 102 3.43 -10.85 4.04
N ASP A 103 3.27 -9.53 3.85
CA ASP A 103 4.11 -8.75 2.94
C ASP A 103 5.58 -8.77 3.41
N LYS A 104 5.81 -8.56 4.71
CA LYS A 104 7.15 -8.65 5.32
C LYS A 104 7.78 -10.03 5.13
N LEU A 105 7.00 -11.10 5.31
CA LEU A 105 7.46 -12.47 5.07
C LEU A 105 7.81 -12.72 3.60
N ALA A 106 7.01 -12.20 2.67
CA ALA A 106 7.27 -12.32 1.23
C ALA A 106 8.56 -11.57 0.81
N LEU A 107 8.83 -10.42 1.45
CA LEU A 107 10.01 -9.60 1.23
C LEU A 107 11.22 -10.01 2.07
N HIS A 108 11.09 -10.98 2.98
CA HIS A 108 12.12 -11.33 3.97
C HIS A 108 13.52 -11.57 3.37
N ARG A 109 13.59 -12.09 2.14
CA ARG A 109 14.86 -12.30 1.41
C ARG A 109 15.68 -11.02 1.23
N TRP A 110 15.01 -9.87 1.09
CA TRP A 110 15.63 -8.57 0.85
C TRP A 110 15.56 -7.64 2.06
N ALA A 111 14.87 -8.06 3.12
CA ALA A 111 14.64 -7.23 4.29
C ALA A 111 15.94 -6.83 4.98
N VAL A 112 16.05 -5.56 5.36
CA VAL A 112 17.10 -5.10 6.29
C VAL A 112 16.61 -5.34 7.71
N SER A 113 17.35 -6.15 8.47
CA SER A 113 17.01 -6.45 9.86
C SER A 113 16.91 -5.17 10.72
N GLY A 114 15.88 -5.08 11.58
CA GLY A 114 15.84 -4.14 12.70
C GLY A 114 15.14 -2.79 12.51
N LYS A 115 14.37 -2.56 11.43
CA LYS A 115 13.68 -1.27 11.19
C LYS A 115 12.15 -1.42 11.04
N ALA A 116 11.39 -0.53 11.68
CA ALA A 116 9.96 -0.35 11.47
C ALA A 116 9.72 0.73 10.40
N PHE A 117 8.78 0.50 9.49
CA PHE A 117 8.52 1.40 8.36
C PHE A 117 7.01 1.70 8.27
N SER A 118 6.67 2.99 8.24
CA SER A 118 5.37 3.56 7.86
C SER A 118 5.69 4.77 6.99
N VAL A 119 4.98 4.96 5.88
CA VAL A 119 5.07 6.18 5.08
C VAL A 119 3.71 6.85 5.18
N ASP A 120 3.71 8.07 5.72
CA ASP A 120 2.52 8.87 5.94
C ASP A 120 2.02 9.47 4.63
N ILE A 121 0.72 9.29 4.35
CA ILE A 121 0.05 9.75 3.12
C ILE A 121 -0.49 11.20 3.22
N SER A 122 -0.29 11.91 4.34
CA SER A 122 -0.82 13.26 4.54
C SER A 122 0.11 14.33 3.96
N GLY A 123 0.20 14.34 2.62
CA GLY A 123 1.04 15.25 1.84
C GLY A 123 0.27 16.24 0.97
N ARG A 124 -0.56 17.09 1.60
CA ARG A 124 -1.25 18.30 1.06
C ARG A 124 -2.64 18.10 0.45
#